data_AF-A0A6F8YEF0-F1
#
_entry.id   AF-A0A6F8YEF0-F1
#
_cell.length_a   1.000
_cell.length_b   1.000
_cell.length_c   1.000
_cell.angle_alpha   90.00
_cell.angle_beta   90.00
_cell.angle_gamma   90.00
#
_symmetry.space_group_name_H-M   'P 1'
#
loop_
_entity.id
_entity.type
_entity.pdbx_description
1 polymer ?
#
loop_
_entity_poly.entity_id
_entity_poly.type
_entity_poly.pdbx_seq_one_letter_code
_entity_poly.pdbx_strand_id
1 'polypeptide(L)' 'MASPIAYWEVPDIEAKLAEVTAAGATVKEPVRDVGGGRLVATFTDPDGNVLGVLQDR' A
#
# COMPACT_ATOMS: atom_id res chain seq x y z
N MET A 1 -17.75 5.08 9.49
CA MET A 1 -16.95 3.93 9.95
C MET A 1 -15.92 3.63 8.87
N ALA A 2 -14.65 3.52 9.21
CA ALA A 2 -13.64 3.06 8.26
C ALA A 2 -13.76 1.54 8.13
N SER A 3 -13.92 1.03 6.91
CA SER A 3 -13.83 -0.41 6.64
C SER A 3 -12.40 -0.88 6.94
N PRO A 4 -12.22 -2.13 7.41
CA PRO A 4 -10.89 -2.68 7.62
C PRO A 4 -10.12 -2.72 6.29
N ILE A 5 -8.84 -2.33 6.33
CA ILE A 5 -7.92 -2.40 5.19
C ILE A 5 -7.10 -3.67 5.35
N ALA A 6 -7.13 -4.53 4.34
CA ALA A 6 -6.26 -5.69 4.28
C ALA A 6 -4.85 -5.25 3.85
N TYR A 7 -3.84 -5.76 4.54
CA TYR A 7 -2.43 -5.51 4.23
C TYR A 7 -1.77 -6.77 3.71
N TRP A 8 -1.02 -6.63 2.61
CA TRP A 8 -0.15 -7.67 2.07
C TRP A 8 1.31 -7.28 2.21
N GLU A 9 2.11 -8.24 2.65
CA GLU A 9 3.56 -8.10 2.69
C GLU A 9 4.14 -8.17 1.29
N VAL A 10 5.03 -7.23 0.99
CA VAL A 10 5.75 -7.16 -0.28
C VAL A 10 7.24 -6.97 -0.01
N PRO A 11 8.12 -7.53 -0.86
CA PRO A 11 9.56 -7.41 -0.69
C PRO A 11 10.07 -5.99 -0.95
N ASP A 12 9.37 -5.22 -1.79
CA ASP A 12 9.69 -3.83 -2.12
C ASP A 12 8.39 -3.03 -2.30
N ILE A 13 8.13 -2.14 -1.36
CA ILE A 13 6.91 -1.33 -1.32
C ILE A 13 6.91 -0.24 -2.39
N GLU A 14 8.07 0.32 -2.74
CA GLU A 14 8.15 1.36 -3.77
C GLU A 14 7.94 0.75 -5.15
N ALA A 15 8.55 -0.41 -5.42
CA ALA A 15 8.34 -1.15 -6.66
C ALA A 15 6.88 -1.58 -6.81
N LYS A 16 6.24 -2.07 -5.72
CA LYS A 16 4.83 -2.45 -5.78
C LYS A 16 3.92 -1.25 -6.00
N LEU A 17 4.17 -0.11 -5.35
CA LEU A 17 3.39 1.11 -5.58
C LEU A 17 3.51 1.59 -7.03
N ALA A 18 4.72 1.56 -7.60
CA ALA A 18 4.92 1.90 -9.01
C ALA A 18 4.13 0.96 -9.95
N GLU A 19 4.14 -0.35 -9.68
CA GLU A 19 3.38 -1.34 -10.46
C GLU A 19 1.87 -1.09 -10.40
N VAL A 20 1.30 -0.91 -9.20
CA VAL A 20 -0.15 -0.71 -9.07
C VAL A 20 -0.57 0.65 -9.62
N THR A 21 0.24 1.69 -9.47
CA THR A 21 -0.04 2.99 -10.07
C THR A 21 0.04 2.94 -11.59
N ALA A 22 0.99 2.20 -12.17
CA ALA A 22 1.03 1.95 -13.60
C ALA A 22 -0.21 1.17 -14.10
N ALA A 23 -0.78 0.30 -13.25
CA ALA A 23 -2.03 -0.42 -13.51
C ALA A 23 -3.30 0.41 -13.29
N GLY A 24 -3.19 1.69 -12.92
CA GLY A 24 -4.32 2.61 -12.75
C GLY A 24 -4.78 2.83 -11.30
N ALA A 25 -4.09 2.24 -10.32
CA ALA A 25 -4.36 2.53 -8.92
C ALA A 25 -3.88 3.94 -8.53
N THR A 26 -4.56 4.54 -7.56
CA THR A 26 -4.20 5.86 -7.01
C THR A 26 -3.66 5.71 -5.60
N VAL A 27 -2.47 6.25 -5.33
CA VAL A 27 -1.92 6.28 -3.96
C VAL A 27 -2.84 7.10 -3.06
N LYS A 28 -3.29 6.49 -1.96
CA LYS A 28 -4.18 7.11 -0.98
C LYS A 28 -3.39 7.61 0.22
N GLU A 29 -2.52 6.76 0.76
CA GLU A 29 -1.52 7.14 1.76
C GLU A 29 -0.14 6.69 1.26
N PRO A 30 0.82 7.62 1.15
CA PRO A 30 2.16 7.28 0.69
C PRO A 30 2.89 6.39 1.70
N VAL A 31 4.02 5.82 1.27
CA VAL A 31 4.90 5.03 2.13
C VAL A 31 5.25 5.83 3.39
N ARG A 32 5.01 5.22 4.55
CA ARG A 32 5.43 5.75 5.84
C ARG A 32 5.96 4.63 6.73
N ASP A 33 6.98 4.96 7.52
CA ASP A 33 7.51 4.10 8.57
C ASP A 33 6.56 4.14 9.78
N VAL A 34 6.23 2.96 10.32
CA VAL A 34 5.36 2.80 11.50
C VAL A 34 6.11 2.30 12.74
N GLY A 35 7.44 2.32 12.70
CA GLY A 35 8.34 1.81 13.72
C GLY A 35 8.75 0.36 13.49
N GLY A 36 9.86 -0.05 14.11
CA GLY A 36 10.35 -1.43 14.04
C GLY A 36 10.92 -1.83 12.68
N GLY A 37 11.20 -0.87 11.79
CA GLY A 37 11.69 -1.15 10.42
C GLY A 37 10.58 -1.51 9.43
N ARG A 38 9.32 -1.36 9.83
CA ARG A 38 8.15 -1.64 8.99
C ARG A 38 7.69 -0.40 8.24
N LEU A 39 7.51 -0.56 6.94
CA LEU A 39 6.91 0.43 6.05
C LEU A 39 5.49 0.02 5.69
N VAL A 40 4.59 1.00 5.55
CA VAL A 40 3.22 0.77 5.07
C VAL A 40 2.80 1.84 4.08
N ALA A 41 1.92 1.48 3.15
CA ALA A 41 1.24 2.40 2.25
C ALA A 41 -0.16 1.88 1.94
N THR A 42 -1.06 2.77 1.50
CA THR A 42 -2.37 2.37 0.99
C THR A 42 -2.66 3.00 -0.36
N PHE A 43 -3.36 2.28 -1.21
CA PHE A 43 -3.80 2.75 -2.52
C PHE A 43 -5.25 2.35 -2.76
N THR A 44 -5.88 3.05 -3.69
CA THR A 44 -7.22 2.72 -4.20
C THR A 44 -7.06 2.11 -5.59
N ASP A 45 -7.57 0.91 -5.81
CA ASP A 45 -7.58 0.28 -7.14
C ASP A 45 -8.64 0.93 -8.06
N PRO A 46 -8.65 0.61 -9.37
CA PRO A 46 -9.66 1.13 -10.30
C PRO A 46 -11.11 0.76 -9.96
N ASP A 47 -11.32 -0.32 -9.21
CA ASP A 47 -12.64 -0.78 -8.77
C ASP A 47 -13.12 -0.04 -7.49
N GLY A 48 -12.28 0.82 -6.91
CA GLY A 48 -12.58 1.61 -5.73
C GLY A 48 -12.24 0.94 -4.39
N ASN A 49 -11.57 -0.22 -4.42
CA ASN A 49 -11.13 -0.91 -3.21
C ASN A 49 -9.90 -0.24 -2.62
N VAL A 50 -9.86 -0.14 -1.29
CA VAL A 50 -8.70 0.37 -0.56
C VAL A 50 -7.87 -0.80 -0.07
N LEU A 51 -6.63 -0.88 -0.54
CA LEU A 51 -5.70 -1.96 -0.23
C LEU A 51 -4.45 -1.39 0.44
N GLY A 52 -3.92 -2.15 1.40
CA GLY A 52 -2.68 -1.84 2.10
C GLY A 52 -1.55 -2.74 1.63
N VAL A 53 -0.36 -2.16 1.53
CA VAL A 53 0.88 -2.91 1.37
C VAL A 53 1.80 -2.57 2.52
N LEU A 54 2.57 -3.57 2.96
CA LEU A 54 3.59 -3.41 3.99
C LEU A 54 4.89 -4.06 3.54
N GLN A 55 6.00 -3.56 4.04
CA GLN A 55 7.31 -4.17 3.87
C GLN A 55 7.99 -4.18 5.24
N ASP A 56 8.37 -5.37 5.69
CA ASP A 56 9.21 -5.56 6.86
C ASP A 56 10.67 -5.70 6.41
N ARG A 57 11.61 -5.30 7.28
CA ARG A 57 13.06 -5.42 7.04
C ARG A 57 13.61 -6.76 7.49
#